data_AF-A0A6M4BMJ5-F1
#
_entry.id   AF-A0A6M4BMJ5-F1
#
_cell.length_a   1.000
_cell.length_b   1.000
_cell.length_c   1.000
_cell.angle_alpha   90.00
_cell.angle_beta   90.00
_cell.angle_gamma   90.00
#
_symmetry.space_group_name_H-M   'P 1'
#
loop_
_entity.id
_entity.type
_entity.pdbx_description
1 polymer ?
#
loop_
_entity_poly.entity_id
_entity_poly.type
_entity_poly.pdbx_seq_one_letter_code
_entity_poly.pdbx_strand_id
1 'polypeptide(L)'
;AEEANTWKLLHCLYADSITEHPESLECLVTETTLSQQTLVSALFRSDSELRLLQLLVDWLEATAAYQDEATKTSAPVIGNNIHWSNTLHQLLIGTSLFNKDKNKAMVTCMDPDAPRRQKKFIHSDDQKDDNDLCKRIFTEVRCGKFADAISLCISAGQAWRGAVLQGWKLLHYLPRDDPNSPLEITGNPSRDLWKWCALGIANNVAENVHYRATIGILSGHLGSTLPACQGSWEDLLWAHLRVQIEARVDKFLHEHQATADANTTPADVLELLQSELQVEELSLHQVFSAVKALMDGKRESLYQTCQRHLMLGHIRAIMQDSLQWLD
;
A
#
# COMPACT_ATOMS: atom_id res chain seq x y z
N ALA A 1 -20.90 -2.54 -14.89
CA ALA A 1 -19.90 -2.04 -13.93
C ALA A 1 -18.74 -1.35 -14.64
N GLU A 2 -18.11 -2.00 -15.62
CA GLU A 2 -16.96 -1.46 -16.36
C GLU A 2 -17.23 -0.12 -17.07
N GLU A 3 -18.38 0.02 -17.72
CA GLU A 3 -18.78 1.29 -18.36
C GLU A 3 -18.85 2.45 -17.35
N ALA A 4 -19.52 2.24 -16.21
CA ALA A 4 -19.64 3.24 -15.16
C ALA A 4 -18.26 3.63 -14.59
N ASN A 5 -17.33 2.68 -14.49
CA ASN A 5 -15.95 2.96 -14.06
C ASN A 5 -15.20 3.81 -15.08
N THR A 6 -15.38 3.56 -16.38
CA THR A 6 -14.80 4.37 -17.46
C THR A 6 -15.33 5.81 -17.43
N TRP A 7 -16.63 6.00 -17.19
CA TRP A 7 -17.21 7.34 -17.04
C TRP A 7 -16.67 8.08 -15.81
N LYS A 8 -16.50 7.39 -14.69
CA LYS A 8 -15.85 7.96 -13.48
C LYS A 8 -14.41 8.37 -13.78
N LEU A 9 -13.64 7.55 -14.49
CA LEU A 9 -12.28 7.88 -14.90
C LEU A 9 -12.25 9.16 -15.74
N LEU A 10 -13.08 9.23 -16.78
CA LEU A 10 -13.18 10.39 -17.64
C LEU A 10 -13.55 11.66 -16.85
N HIS A 11 -14.51 11.54 -15.94
CA HIS A 11 -14.90 12.65 -15.07
C HIS A 11 -13.74 13.14 -14.21
N CYS A 12 -13.02 12.24 -13.54
CA CYS A 12 -11.87 12.61 -12.70
C CYS A 12 -10.77 13.30 -13.52
N LEU A 13 -10.38 12.72 -14.66
CA LEU A 13 -9.36 13.30 -15.53
C LEU A 13 -9.76 14.68 -16.07
N TYR A 14 -11.02 14.83 -16.47
CA TYR A 14 -11.52 16.10 -16.97
C TYR A 14 -11.57 17.16 -15.86
N ALA A 15 -12.06 16.79 -14.66
CA ALA A 15 -12.13 17.70 -13.51
C ALA A 15 -10.73 18.23 -13.12
N ASP A 16 -9.70 17.37 -13.12
CA ASP A 16 -8.33 17.81 -12.84
C ASP A 16 -7.80 18.77 -13.93
N SER A 17 -8.13 18.50 -15.20
CA SER A 17 -7.66 19.31 -16.34
C SER A 17 -8.20 20.75 -16.38
N ILE A 18 -9.38 20.99 -15.80
CA ILE A 18 -10.01 22.32 -15.75
C ILE A 18 -9.70 23.06 -14.43
N THR A 19 -9.14 22.37 -13.45
CA THR A 19 -8.80 22.96 -12.15
C THR A 19 -7.53 23.78 -12.30
N GLU A 20 -7.52 24.99 -11.76
CA GLU A 20 -6.29 25.80 -11.71
C GLU A 20 -5.32 25.21 -10.68
N HIS A 21 -4.12 24.89 -11.13
CA HIS A 21 -3.05 24.34 -10.29
C HIS A 21 -1.94 25.37 -10.08
N PRO A 22 -1.26 25.39 -8.92
CA PRO A 22 -0.09 26.22 -8.69
C PRO A 22 0.97 26.03 -9.78
N GLU A 23 1.57 27.14 -10.24
CA GLU A 23 2.57 27.12 -11.32
C GLU A 23 3.88 26.43 -10.90
N SER A 24 4.26 26.54 -9.63
CA SER A 24 5.50 25.96 -9.11
C SER A 24 5.40 25.60 -7.63
N LEU A 25 6.32 24.74 -7.18
CA LEU A 25 6.48 24.39 -5.77
C LEU A 25 6.87 25.61 -4.91
N GLU A 26 7.64 26.55 -5.48
CA GLU A 26 8.10 27.77 -4.80
C GLU A 26 6.93 28.68 -4.38
N CYS A 27 5.82 28.66 -5.11
CA CYS A 27 4.60 29.38 -4.74
C CYS A 27 3.93 28.81 -3.48
N LEU A 28 4.23 27.57 -3.10
CA LEU A 28 3.61 26.85 -1.99
C LEU A 28 4.54 26.75 -0.77
N VAL A 29 5.85 26.64 -0.99
CA VAL A 29 6.86 26.52 0.06
C VAL A 29 7.30 27.91 0.49
N THR A 30 6.70 28.40 1.58
CA THR A 30 6.97 29.74 2.13
C THR A 30 7.89 29.73 3.35
N GLU A 31 8.00 28.58 4.02
CA GLU A 31 8.79 28.39 5.23
C GLU A 31 10.08 27.63 4.93
N THR A 32 11.13 27.86 5.74
CA THR A 32 12.43 27.21 5.57
C THR A 32 12.41 25.73 5.95
N THR A 33 11.50 25.34 6.85
CA THR A 33 11.37 23.98 7.37
C THR A 33 9.90 23.61 7.45
N LEU A 34 9.51 22.51 6.82
CA LEU A 34 8.14 22.02 6.77
C LEU A 34 8.12 20.55 7.22
N SER A 35 6.99 20.07 7.74
CA SER A 35 6.82 18.64 7.94
C SER A 35 6.82 17.92 6.58
N GLN A 36 7.29 16.68 6.55
CA GLN A 36 7.34 15.85 5.33
C GLN A 36 6.00 15.82 4.60
N GLN A 37 4.89 15.64 5.34
CA GLN A 37 3.54 15.62 4.77
C GLN A 37 3.18 16.94 4.06
N THR A 38 3.49 18.09 4.65
CA THR A 38 3.16 19.41 4.08
C THR A 38 3.95 19.64 2.79
N LEU A 39 5.24 19.31 2.81
CA LEU A 39 6.11 19.44 1.66
C LEU A 39 5.69 18.51 0.50
N VAL A 40 5.36 17.25 0.80
CA VAL A 40 4.84 16.30 -0.19
C VAL A 40 3.46 16.72 -0.70
N SER A 41 2.60 17.27 0.15
CA SER A 41 1.30 17.79 -0.29
C SER A 41 1.47 18.97 -1.25
N ALA A 42 2.50 19.80 -1.07
CA ALA A 42 2.86 20.85 -2.02
C ALA A 42 3.35 20.27 -3.35
N LEU A 43 4.18 19.21 -3.32
CA LEU A 43 4.61 18.49 -4.53
C LEU A 43 3.42 17.96 -5.33
N PHE A 44 2.47 17.26 -4.68
CA PHE A 44 1.28 16.79 -5.36
C PHE A 44 0.49 17.96 -5.97
N ARG A 45 0.45 19.14 -5.37
CA ARG A 45 -0.27 20.28 -5.98
C ARG A 45 0.45 20.91 -7.15
N SER A 46 1.78 20.87 -7.21
CA SER A 46 2.55 21.47 -8.31
C SER A 46 2.80 20.49 -9.47
N ASP A 47 3.16 19.23 -9.18
CA ASP A 47 3.57 18.26 -10.20
C ASP A 47 2.37 17.59 -10.89
N SER A 48 2.16 17.88 -12.18
CA SER A 48 1.03 17.35 -12.94
C SER A 48 1.11 15.84 -13.20
N GLU A 49 2.31 15.29 -13.35
CA GLU A 49 2.47 13.87 -13.62
C GLU A 49 2.16 13.07 -12.35
N LEU A 50 2.67 13.50 -11.20
CA LEU A 50 2.39 12.87 -9.91
C LEU A 50 0.91 12.97 -9.53
N ARG A 51 0.25 14.11 -9.81
CA ARG A 51 -1.22 14.21 -9.66
C ARG A 51 -1.96 13.21 -10.50
N LEU A 52 -1.59 13.10 -11.78
CA LEU A 52 -2.21 12.15 -12.68
C LEU A 52 -2.07 10.73 -12.11
N LEU A 53 -0.86 10.33 -11.69
CA LEU A 53 -0.65 9.00 -11.09
C LEU A 53 -1.52 8.78 -9.84
N GLN A 54 -1.60 9.76 -8.95
CA GLN A 54 -2.45 9.66 -7.75
C GLN A 54 -3.93 9.54 -8.11
N LEU A 55 -4.42 10.34 -9.06
CA LEU A 55 -5.80 10.28 -9.53
C LEU A 55 -6.14 8.90 -10.11
N LEU A 56 -5.21 8.30 -10.86
CA LEU A 56 -5.37 6.95 -11.39
C LEU A 56 -5.41 5.90 -10.27
N VAL A 57 -4.56 6.04 -9.24
CA VAL A 57 -4.59 5.19 -8.05
C VAL A 57 -5.92 5.34 -7.31
N ASP A 58 -6.37 6.56 -7.03
CA ASP A 58 -7.63 6.83 -6.34
C ASP A 58 -8.83 6.23 -7.09
N TRP A 59 -8.83 6.34 -8.43
CA TRP A 59 -9.84 5.71 -9.27
C TRP A 59 -9.81 4.18 -9.20
N LEU A 60 -8.62 3.56 -9.23
CA LEU A 60 -8.45 2.12 -9.07
C LEU A 60 -8.91 1.63 -7.69
N GLU A 61 -8.60 2.38 -6.64
CA GLU A 61 -8.99 2.08 -5.25
C GLU A 61 -10.50 2.21 -5.05
N ALA A 62 -11.11 3.29 -5.55
CA ALA A 62 -12.56 3.47 -5.51
C ALA A 62 -13.32 2.39 -6.29
N THR A 63 -12.75 1.96 -7.43
CA THR A 63 -13.32 0.86 -8.23
C THR A 63 -13.25 -0.47 -7.47
N ALA A 64 -12.11 -0.77 -6.83
CA ALA A 64 -11.96 -1.97 -6.00
C ALA A 64 -12.88 -1.94 -4.77
N ALA A 65 -13.02 -0.79 -4.10
CA ALA A 65 -13.91 -0.62 -2.95
C ALA A 65 -15.37 -0.94 -3.29
N TYR A 66 -15.84 -0.48 -4.46
CA TYR A 66 -17.18 -0.77 -4.94
C TYR A 66 -17.39 -2.26 -5.24
N GLN A 67 -16.37 -2.93 -5.82
CA GLN A 67 -16.43 -4.37 -6.09
C GLN A 67 -16.39 -5.20 -4.80
N ASP A 68 -15.55 -4.83 -3.84
CA ASP A 68 -15.49 -5.48 -2.53
C ASP A 68 -16.84 -5.35 -1.80
N GLU A 69 -17.43 -4.15 -1.76
CA GLU A 69 -18.77 -3.96 -1.17
C GLU A 69 -19.87 -4.78 -1.84
N ALA A 70 -19.82 -4.93 -3.16
CA ALA A 70 -20.77 -5.76 -3.89
C ALA A 70 -20.60 -7.26 -3.64
N THR A 71 -19.41 -7.70 -3.22
CA THR A 71 -19.07 -9.12 -2.99
C THR A 71 -18.94 -9.48 -1.51
N LYS A 72 -18.99 -8.50 -0.61
CA LYS A 72 -18.97 -8.70 0.84
C LYS A 72 -20.09 -9.63 1.26
N THR A 73 -19.69 -10.79 1.77
CA THR A 73 -20.61 -11.71 2.45
C THR A 73 -20.78 -11.26 3.89
N SER A 74 -21.97 -11.46 4.48
CA SER A 74 -22.30 -11.03 5.85
C SER A 74 -21.52 -11.75 6.97
N ALA A 75 -20.63 -12.69 6.63
CA ALA A 75 -19.84 -13.42 7.61
C ALA A 75 -18.66 -12.54 8.08
N PRO A 76 -18.50 -12.31 9.40
CA PRO A 76 -17.34 -11.60 9.91
C PRO A 76 -16.08 -12.43 9.62
N VAL A 77 -15.05 -11.79 9.05
CA VAL A 77 -13.81 -12.47 8.66
C VAL A 77 -13.10 -13.04 9.90
N ILE A 78 -13.00 -12.27 10.99
CA ILE A 78 -12.44 -12.71 12.28
C ILE A 78 -13.08 -11.86 13.39
N GLY A 79 -13.74 -12.50 14.36
CA GLY A 79 -14.40 -11.80 15.48
C GLY A 79 -13.70 -11.97 16.83
N ASN A 80 -12.47 -12.47 16.85
CA ASN A 80 -11.78 -12.79 18.08
C ASN A 80 -10.70 -11.76 18.39
N ASN A 81 -10.89 -10.99 19.47
CA ASN A 81 -9.97 -9.92 19.92
C ASN A 81 -8.64 -10.45 20.49
N ILE A 82 -8.35 -11.73 20.33
CA ILE A 82 -7.20 -12.42 20.92
C ILE A 82 -6.33 -13.00 19.80
N HIS A 83 -5.10 -12.51 19.73
CA HIS A 83 -4.09 -13.06 18.84
C HIS A 83 -3.81 -14.54 19.17
N TRP A 84 -3.89 -15.40 18.15
CA TRP A 84 -3.64 -16.85 18.22
C TRP A 84 -4.33 -17.53 19.41
N SER A 85 -5.65 -17.34 19.51
CA SER A 85 -6.45 -17.84 20.63
C SER A 85 -6.32 -19.35 20.88
N ASN A 86 -6.20 -20.16 19.82
CA ASN A 86 -6.07 -21.61 19.96
C ASN A 86 -4.67 -22.02 20.44
N THR A 87 -3.63 -21.34 19.94
CA THR A 87 -2.24 -21.51 20.36
C THR A 87 -2.09 -21.12 21.83
N LEU A 88 -2.68 -19.98 22.23
CA LEU A 88 -2.73 -19.56 23.63
C LEU A 88 -3.40 -20.60 24.51
N HIS A 89 -4.57 -21.10 24.08
CA HIS A 89 -5.31 -22.12 24.82
C HIS A 89 -4.48 -23.41 25.01
N GLN A 90 -3.80 -23.88 23.96
CA GLN A 90 -2.94 -25.06 24.03
C GLN A 90 -1.71 -24.83 24.91
N LEU A 91 -1.15 -23.62 24.93
CA LEU A 91 -0.06 -23.27 25.83
C LEU A 91 -0.50 -23.24 27.30
N LEU A 92 -1.70 -22.74 27.59
CA LEU A 92 -2.25 -22.66 28.95
C LEU A 92 -2.64 -24.03 29.51
N ILE A 93 -3.19 -24.93 28.70
CA ILE A 93 -3.52 -26.31 29.14
C ILE A 93 -2.25 -27.09 29.49
N GLY A 94 -1.12 -26.77 28.86
CA GLY A 94 0.15 -27.42 29.10
C GLY A 94 0.23 -28.86 28.55
N THR A 95 1.33 -29.55 28.84
CA THR A 95 1.55 -30.94 28.43
C THR A 95 0.71 -31.91 29.27
N SER A 96 -0.53 -32.18 28.86
CA SER A 96 -1.21 -33.42 29.26
C SER A 96 -0.44 -34.63 28.71
N LEU A 97 -0.41 -35.75 29.44
CA LEU A 97 0.34 -36.97 29.07
C LEU A 97 0.00 -37.49 27.65
N PHE A 98 -1.16 -37.12 27.12
CA PHE A 98 -1.65 -37.49 25.78
C PHE A 98 -1.20 -36.54 24.64
N ASN A 99 -0.56 -35.40 24.93
CA ASN A 99 -0.22 -34.35 23.94
C ASN A 99 1.27 -33.92 23.95
N LYS A 100 2.17 -34.71 24.55
CA LYS A 100 3.59 -34.36 24.71
C LYS A 100 4.31 -34.05 23.38
N ASP A 101 4.02 -34.78 22.31
CA ASP A 101 4.74 -34.60 21.03
C ASP A 101 4.24 -33.41 20.21
N LYS A 102 2.92 -33.12 20.25
CA LYS A 102 2.35 -31.92 19.61
C LYS A 102 2.86 -30.63 20.25
N ASN A 103 2.99 -30.61 21.58
CA ASN A 103 3.46 -29.41 22.29
C ASN A 103 4.95 -29.12 22.07
N LYS A 104 5.78 -30.09 21.63
CA LYS A 104 7.18 -29.83 21.30
C LYS A 104 7.34 -29.02 20.01
N ALA A 105 6.47 -29.25 19.03
CA ALA A 105 6.50 -28.60 17.72
C ALA A 105 5.83 -27.21 17.71
N MET A 106 5.05 -26.89 18.75
CA MET A 106 4.36 -25.61 18.88
C MET A 106 5.23 -24.53 19.56
N VAL A 107 5.03 -23.27 19.16
CA VAL A 107 5.69 -22.11 19.78
C VAL A 107 5.48 -22.05 21.29
N THR A 108 6.44 -21.49 22.01
CA THR A 108 6.40 -21.33 23.47
C THR A 108 6.09 -19.91 23.92
N CYS A 109 6.05 -18.95 22.98
CA CYS A 109 5.81 -17.53 23.23
C CYS A 109 4.74 -17.02 22.24
N MET A 110 4.06 -15.94 22.62
CA MET A 110 2.94 -15.34 21.87
C MET A 110 3.33 -14.08 21.08
N ASP A 111 4.62 -13.72 21.05
CA ASP A 111 5.12 -12.64 20.21
C ASP A 111 5.06 -13.03 18.72
N PRO A 112 4.84 -12.07 17.81
CA PRO A 112 4.58 -12.35 16.40
C PRO A 112 5.78 -12.99 15.67
N ASP A 113 7.01 -12.79 16.16
CA ASP A 113 8.20 -13.40 15.58
C ASP A 113 8.57 -14.74 16.23
N ALA A 114 7.80 -15.23 17.21
CA ALA A 114 8.04 -16.52 17.87
C ALA A 114 8.11 -17.72 16.90
N PRO A 115 7.22 -17.87 15.89
CA PRO A 115 7.28 -18.97 14.94
C PRO A 115 8.62 -19.00 14.19
N ARG A 116 9.08 -17.81 13.77
CA ARG A 116 10.35 -17.62 13.06
C ARG A 116 11.55 -17.85 13.97
N ARG A 117 11.59 -17.21 15.14
CA ARG A 117 12.70 -17.29 16.10
C ARG A 117 12.89 -18.70 16.64
N GLN A 118 11.80 -19.42 16.89
CA GLN A 118 11.82 -20.77 17.46
C GLN A 118 11.85 -21.87 16.39
N LYS A 119 11.56 -21.55 15.12
CA LYS A 119 11.33 -22.51 14.03
C LYS A 119 10.25 -23.52 14.40
N LYS A 120 9.14 -23.02 14.93
CA LYS A 120 8.01 -23.79 15.41
C LYS A 120 6.71 -23.27 14.82
N PHE A 121 5.66 -24.07 14.92
CA PHE A 121 4.38 -23.75 14.32
C PHE A 121 3.40 -23.20 15.36
N ILE A 122 2.44 -22.42 14.90
CA ILE A 122 1.23 -22.08 15.66
C ILE A 122 0.14 -23.11 15.39
N HIS A 123 -0.98 -23.00 16.08
CA HIS A 123 -2.14 -23.85 15.80
C HIS A 123 -2.59 -23.72 14.34
N SER A 124 -3.03 -24.81 13.71
CA SER A 124 -3.43 -24.81 12.30
C SER A 124 -4.60 -23.86 12.02
N ASP A 125 -5.55 -23.76 12.95
CA ASP A 125 -6.70 -22.86 12.81
C ASP A 125 -6.27 -21.40 12.94
N ASP A 126 -5.36 -21.10 13.88
CA ASP A 126 -4.79 -19.75 14.01
C ASP A 126 -3.96 -19.37 12.77
N GLN A 127 -3.27 -20.32 12.15
CA GLN A 127 -2.53 -20.09 10.90
C GLN A 127 -3.46 -19.79 9.74
N LYS A 128 -4.60 -20.47 9.66
CA LYS A 128 -5.63 -20.21 8.65
C LYS A 128 -6.25 -18.83 8.87
N ASP A 129 -6.67 -18.53 10.10
CA ASP A 129 -7.23 -17.25 10.47
C ASP A 129 -6.24 -16.11 10.17
N ASP A 130 -4.95 -16.29 10.47
CA ASP A 130 -3.93 -15.28 10.16
C ASP A 130 -3.75 -15.07 8.65
N ASN A 131 -3.84 -16.13 7.84
CA ASN A 131 -3.80 -16.02 6.38
C ASN A 131 -4.99 -15.26 5.82
N ASP A 132 -6.20 -15.55 6.32
CA ASP A 132 -7.43 -14.88 5.92
C ASP A 132 -7.42 -13.40 6.38
N LEU A 133 -6.88 -13.11 7.56
CA LEU A 133 -6.65 -11.75 8.05
C LEU A 133 -5.71 -10.96 7.13
N CYS A 134 -4.54 -11.53 6.80
CA CYS A 134 -3.57 -10.89 5.92
C CYS A 134 -4.18 -10.55 4.56
N LYS A 135 -4.96 -11.48 4.00
CA LYS A 135 -5.69 -11.26 2.75
C LYS A 135 -6.69 -10.12 2.87
N ARG A 136 -7.49 -10.10 3.95
CA ARG A 136 -8.48 -9.03 4.16
C ARG A 136 -7.83 -7.67 4.37
N ILE A 137 -6.74 -7.59 5.13
CA ILE A 137 -5.95 -6.36 5.31
C ILE A 137 -5.46 -5.84 3.95
N PHE A 138 -4.89 -6.73 3.13
CA PHE A 138 -4.44 -6.36 1.79
C PHE A 138 -5.59 -5.84 0.93
N THR A 139 -6.77 -6.47 0.98
CA THR A 139 -7.98 -5.99 0.29
C THR A 139 -8.40 -4.60 0.75
N GLU A 140 -8.41 -4.31 2.06
CA GLU A 140 -8.75 -2.97 2.55
C GLU A 140 -7.74 -1.92 2.07
N VAL A 141 -6.44 -2.24 2.08
CA VAL A 141 -5.40 -1.35 1.55
C VAL A 141 -5.60 -1.13 0.05
N ARG A 142 -5.92 -2.19 -0.71
CA ARG A 142 -6.23 -2.10 -2.14
C ARG A 142 -7.48 -1.28 -2.44
N CYS A 143 -8.40 -1.15 -1.48
CA CYS A 143 -9.61 -0.33 -1.59
C CYS A 143 -9.40 1.12 -1.10
N GLY A 144 -8.18 1.53 -0.74
CA GLY A 144 -7.90 2.84 -0.14
C GLY A 144 -8.42 2.99 1.29
N LYS A 145 -8.92 1.92 1.91
CA LYS A 145 -9.52 1.90 3.26
C LYS A 145 -8.46 1.60 4.32
N PHE A 146 -7.39 2.38 4.34
CA PHE A 146 -6.25 2.13 5.22
C PHE A 146 -6.64 2.16 6.71
N ALA A 147 -7.53 3.07 7.12
CA ALA A 147 -8.02 3.14 8.50
C ALA A 147 -8.79 1.87 8.92
N ASP A 148 -9.56 1.27 8.00
CA ASP A 148 -10.27 0.02 8.25
C ASP A 148 -9.28 -1.15 8.35
N ALA A 149 -8.22 -1.16 7.53
CA ALA A 149 -7.15 -2.15 7.62
C ALA A 149 -6.47 -2.16 9.01
N ILE A 150 -6.22 -0.97 9.59
CA ILE A 150 -5.68 -0.84 10.95
C ILE A 150 -6.71 -1.31 11.99
N SER A 151 -7.97 -0.92 11.82
CA SER A 151 -9.06 -1.33 12.73
C SER A 151 -9.22 -2.85 12.75
N LEU A 152 -9.09 -3.51 11.60
CA LEU A 152 -9.07 -4.96 11.50
C LEU A 152 -7.92 -5.59 12.28
N CYS A 153 -6.69 -5.05 12.15
CA CYS A 153 -5.55 -5.51 12.93
C CYS A 153 -5.82 -5.44 14.44
N ILE A 154 -6.38 -4.33 14.92
CA ILE A 154 -6.72 -4.14 16.33
C ILE A 154 -7.82 -5.12 16.77
N SER A 155 -8.89 -5.26 15.98
CA SER A 155 -10.00 -6.16 16.27
C SER A 155 -9.60 -7.64 16.27
N ALA A 156 -8.53 -8.02 15.57
CA ALA A 156 -7.98 -9.37 15.58
C ALA A 156 -6.97 -9.61 16.73
N GLY A 157 -6.80 -8.64 17.65
CA GLY A 157 -5.79 -8.69 18.71
C GLY A 157 -4.35 -8.47 18.22
N GLN A 158 -4.17 -8.01 16.98
CA GLN A 158 -2.86 -7.81 16.34
C GLN A 158 -2.50 -6.32 16.21
N ALA A 159 -2.63 -5.58 17.32
CA ALA A 159 -2.28 -4.15 17.36
C ALA A 159 -0.83 -3.87 16.91
N TRP A 160 0.08 -4.84 17.14
CA TRP A 160 1.46 -4.79 16.63
C TRP A 160 1.51 -4.69 15.10
N ARG A 161 0.65 -5.43 14.38
CA ARG A 161 0.60 -5.39 12.91
C ARG A 161 0.08 -4.05 12.45
N GLY A 162 -0.97 -3.54 13.12
CA GLY A 162 -1.48 -2.19 12.89
C GLY A 162 -0.42 -1.11 13.12
N ALA A 163 0.43 -1.25 14.13
CA ALA A 163 1.55 -0.34 14.36
C ALA A 163 2.60 -0.42 13.23
N VAL A 164 2.99 -1.62 12.80
CA VAL A 164 3.91 -1.82 11.67
C VAL A 164 3.35 -1.19 10.40
N LEU A 165 2.07 -1.40 10.10
CA LEU A 165 1.43 -0.85 8.91
C LEU A 165 1.40 0.68 8.90
N GLN A 166 1.48 1.37 10.04
CA GLN A 166 1.43 2.83 10.08
C GLN A 166 2.76 3.53 9.84
N GLY A 167 3.88 2.79 9.79
CA GLY A 167 5.21 3.39 9.68
C GLY A 167 5.51 4.09 8.35
N TRP A 168 4.69 3.87 7.31
CA TRP A 168 4.80 4.56 6.02
C TRP A 168 4.27 6.00 6.04
N LYS A 169 3.53 6.41 7.08
CA LYS A 169 2.93 7.74 7.14
C LYS A 169 4.03 8.79 7.28
N LEU A 170 3.97 9.81 6.43
CA LEU A 170 4.87 10.96 6.48
C LEU A 170 4.69 11.72 7.79
N LEU A 171 5.80 12.25 8.33
CA LEU A 171 5.74 13.13 9.48
C LEU A 171 4.87 14.35 9.20
N HIS A 172 3.92 14.62 10.09
CA HIS A 172 3.03 15.76 10.00
C HIS A 172 2.79 16.42 11.36
N TYR A 173 2.95 17.73 11.39
CA TYR A 173 2.60 18.59 12.51
C TYR A 173 1.16 19.08 12.32
N LEU A 174 0.26 18.71 13.24
CA LEU A 174 -1.13 19.14 13.13
C LEU A 174 -1.26 20.64 13.41
N PRO A 175 -2.17 21.34 12.70
CA PRO A 175 -2.47 22.74 12.99
C PRO A 175 -2.87 22.93 14.45
N ARG A 176 -2.41 24.01 15.08
CA ARG A 176 -2.79 24.35 16.46
C ARG A 176 -3.78 25.50 16.45
N ASP A 177 -4.87 25.34 17.20
CA ASP A 177 -5.84 26.41 17.41
C ASP A 177 -5.34 27.45 18.44
N ASP A 178 -4.55 27.01 19.43
CA ASP A 178 -3.90 27.84 20.45
C ASP A 178 -2.37 27.69 20.34
N PRO A 179 -1.60 28.78 20.19
CA PRO A 179 -0.14 28.73 20.20
C PRO A 179 0.47 28.05 21.45
N ASN A 180 -0.24 28.04 22.57
CA ASN A 180 0.19 27.40 23.81
C ASN A 180 -0.18 25.92 23.91
N SER A 181 -0.97 25.37 22.98
CA SER A 181 -1.32 23.95 22.99
C SER A 181 -0.08 23.09 22.69
N PRO A 182 0.01 21.88 23.25
CA PRO A 182 1.08 20.95 22.91
C PRO A 182 1.06 20.69 21.39
N LEU A 183 2.26 20.52 20.82
CA LEU A 183 2.38 20.13 19.43
C LEU A 183 1.87 18.70 19.26
N GLU A 184 0.83 18.52 18.45
CA GLU A 184 0.38 17.20 18.05
C GLU A 184 1.11 16.76 16.78
N ILE A 185 1.66 15.54 16.83
CA ILE A 185 2.46 14.96 15.76
C ILE A 185 1.76 13.69 15.29
N THR A 186 1.73 13.50 13.98
CA THR A 186 1.33 12.23 13.36
C THR A 186 2.39 11.77 12.36
N GLY A 187 2.37 10.49 12.02
CA GLY A 187 3.35 9.89 11.10
C GLY A 187 4.66 9.49 11.77
N ASN A 188 5.65 9.18 10.94
CA ASN A 188 6.92 8.60 11.36
C ASN A 188 8.10 9.49 10.91
N PRO A 189 8.87 10.10 11.84
CA PRO A 189 10.06 10.88 11.49
C PRO A 189 11.19 10.00 10.92
N SER A 190 11.29 8.74 11.35
CA SER A 190 12.25 7.75 10.83
C SER A 190 11.59 6.83 9.80
N ARG A 191 10.94 7.43 8.80
CA ARG A 191 10.23 6.69 7.75
C ARG A 191 11.16 5.79 6.93
N ASP A 192 12.34 6.29 6.58
CA ASP A 192 13.31 5.53 5.79
C ASP A 192 13.85 4.32 6.58
N LEU A 193 14.11 4.48 7.88
CA LEU A 193 14.43 3.35 8.76
C LEU A 193 13.31 2.30 8.77
N TRP A 194 12.04 2.74 8.87
CA TRP A 194 10.91 1.82 8.79
C TRP A 194 10.87 1.09 7.44
N LYS A 195 11.14 1.77 6.32
CA LYS A 195 11.21 1.16 5.00
C LYS A 195 12.30 0.10 4.92
N TRP A 196 13.49 0.39 5.43
CA TRP A 196 14.58 -0.58 5.47
C TRP A 196 14.20 -1.82 6.29
N CYS A 197 13.59 -1.65 7.47
CA CYS A 197 13.06 -2.78 8.23
C CYS A 197 11.94 -3.53 7.48
N ALA A 198 11.08 -2.81 6.77
CA ALA A 198 9.99 -3.36 5.97
C ALA A 198 10.51 -4.23 4.81
N LEU A 199 11.67 -3.93 4.23
CA LEU A 199 12.31 -4.78 3.22
C LEU A 199 12.60 -6.18 3.76
N GLY A 200 12.97 -6.31 5.04
CA GLY A 200 13.18 -7.60 5.68
C GLY A 200 11.92 -8.48 5.67
N ILE A 201 10.73 -7.89 5.73
CA ILE A 201 9.45 -8.60 5.62
C ILE A 201 9.12 -8.83 4.14
N ALA A 202 9.21 -7.79 3.31
CA ALA A 202 8.89 -7.83 1.90
C ALA A 202 9.72 -8.89 1.14
N ASN A 203 11.01 -9.03 1.45
CA ASN A 203 11.92 -9.99 0.82
C ASN A 203 11.80 -11.42 1.38
N ASN A 204 11.20 -11.60 2.56
CA ASN A 204 11.10 -12.92 3.17
C ASN A 204 9.98 -13.75 2.54
N VAL A 205 10.32 -14.63 1.60
CA VAL A 205 9.38 -15.52 0.90
C VAL A 205 8.62 -16.50 1.80
N ALA A 206 9.07 -16.72 3.04
CA ALA A 206 8.38 -17.56 4.02
C ALA A 206 7.20 -16.82 4.69
N GLU A 207 7.14 -15.50 4.61
CA GLU A 207 6.01 -14.70 5.11
C GLU A 207 4.77 -14.85 4.22
N ASN A 208 3.60 -14.58 4.80
CA ASN A 208 2.34 -14.59 4.07
C ASN A 208 2.38 -13.63 2.86
N VAL A 209 1.95 -14.12 1.70
CA VAL A 209 2.00 -13.37 0.43
C VAL A 209 1.26 -12.03 0.48
N HIS A 210 0.11 -11.96 1.16
CA HIS A 210 -0.67 -10.74 1.29
C HIS A 210 -0.07 -9.77 2.31
N TYR A 211 0.56 -10.30 3.37
CA TYR A 211 1.31 -9.46 4.30
C TYR A 211 2.52 -8.82 3.62
N ARG A 212 3.30 -9.60 2.88
CA ARG A 212 4.42 -9.12 2.06
C ARG A 212 4.00 -8.09 1.02
N ALA A 213 2.84 -8.31 0.39
CA ALA A 213 2.29 -7.37 -0.58
C ALA A 213 1.83 -6.06 0.07
N THR A 214 1.21 -6.14 1.25
CA THR A 214 0.80 -4.96 2.02
C THR A 214 2.01 -4.14 2.48
N ILE A 215 3.04 -4.80 2.97
CA ILE A 215 4.28 -4.10 3.34
C ILE A 215 4.98 -3.56 2.09
N GLY A 216 5.03 -4.34 1.01
CA GLY A 216 5.64 -3.94 -0.25
C GLY A 216 5.03 -2.70 -0.86
N ILE A 217 3.69 -2.61 -0.93
CA ILE A 217 3.02 -1.43 -1.47
C ILE A 217 3.29 -0.18 -0.62
N LEU A 218 3.34 -0.31 0.71
CA LEU A 218 3.57 0.80 1.63
C LEU A 218 5.05 1.24 1.67
N SER A 219 5.98 0.33 1.39
CA SER A 219 7.42 0.62 1.37
C SER A 219 7.95 0.96 -0.01
N GLY A 220 7.17 0.81 -1.08
CA GLY A 220 7.62 1.01 -2.47
C GLY A 220 8.31 -0.21 -3.09
N HIS A 221 8.18 -1.40 -2.51
CA HIS A 221 8.79 -2.63 -3.02
C HIS A 221 7.81 -3.42 -3.91
N LEU A 222 7.90 -3.21 -5.23
CA LEU A 222 7.00 -3.83 -6.21
C LEU A 222 7.06 -5.37 -6.22
N GLY A 223 8.26 -5.95 -6.14
CA GLY A 223 8.48 -7.38 -6.32
C GLY A 223 7.74 -8.26 -5.31
N SER A 224 7.51 -7.78 -4.09
CA SER A 224 6.75 -8.50 -3.07
C SER A 224 5.23 -8.36 -3.22
N THR A 225 4.78 -7.36 -3.98
CA THR A 225 3.36 -7.04 -4.21
C THR A 225 2.80 -7.79 -5.42
N LEU A 226 3.61 -7.96 -6.47
CA LEU A 226 3.20 -8.63 -7.71
C LEU A 226 2.54 -10.00 -7.49
N PRO A 227 3.05 -10.91 -6.62
CA PRO A 227 2.43 -12.21 -6.40
C PRO A 227 0.98 -12.15 -5.90
N ALA A 228 0.61 -11.11 -5.16
CA ALA A 228 -0.76 -10.93 -4.66
C ALA A 228 -1.71 -10.29 -5.69
N CYS A 229 -1.17 -9.69 -6.76
CA CYS A 229 -1.91 -8.97 -7.80
C CYS A 229 -2.05 -9.77 -9.11
N GLN A 230 -1.54 -11.01 -9.15
CA GLN A 230 -1.48 -11.79 -10.39
C GLN A 230 -2.86 -12.04 -10.99
N GLY A 231 -2.98 -11.79 -12.29
CA GLY A 231 -4.17 -12.12 -13.07
C GLY A 231 -5.27 -11.04 -13.08
N SER A 232 -5.10 -9.92 -12.39
CA SER A 232 -5.92 -8.70 -12.54
C SER A 232 -5.10 -7.56 -13.15
N TRP A 233 -5.62 -6.98 -14.22
CA TRP A 233 -5.00 -5.82 -14.86
C TRP A 233 -5.04 -4.60 -13.93
N GLU A 234 -6.15 -4.42 -13.23
CA GLU A 234 -6.40 -3.31 -12.30
C GLU A 234 -5.43 -3.36 -11.12
N ASP A 235 -5.22 -4.54 -10.53
CA ASP A 235 -4.34 -4.71 -9.37
C ASP A 235 -2.86 -4.58 -9.73
N LEU A 236 -2.46 -5.10 -10.89
CA LEU A 236 -1.10 -4.90 -11.42
C LEU A 236 -0.84 -3.42 -11.70
N LEU A 237 -1.76 -2.75 -12.41
CA LEU A 237 -1.64 -1.32 -12.69
C LEU A 237 -1.58 -0.52 -11.39
N TRP A 238 -2.46 -0.78 -10.43
CA TRP A 238 -2.45 -0.12 -9.11
C TRP A 238 -1.11 -0.30 -8.40
N ALA A 239 -0.58 -1.53 -8.35
CA ALA A 239 0.68 -1.81 -7.70
C ALA A 239 1.85 -1.06 -8.34
N HIS A 240 1.92 -1.04 -9.68
CA HIS A 240 2.94 -0.28 -10.39
C HIS A 240 2.83 1.23 -10.14
N LEU A 241 1.64 1.81 -10.29
CA LEU A 241 1.43 3.25 -10.10
C LEU A 241 1.75 3.68 -8.67
N ARG A 242 1.31 2.93 -7.66
CA ARG A 242 1.54 3.27 -6.26
C ARG A 242 3.02 3.22 -5.88
N VAL A 243 3.77 2.25 -6.39
CA VAL A 243 5.23 2.17 -6.21
C VAL A 243 5.94 3.32 -6.92
N GLN A 244 5.48 3.70 -8.11
CA GLN A 244 6.02 4.84 -8.85
C GLN A 244 5.78 6.18 -8.14
N ILE A 245 4.62 6.35 -7.49
CA ILE A 245 4.35 7.50 -6.62
C ILE A 245 5.31 7.48 -5.42
N GLU A 246 5.45 6.33 -4.79
CA GLU A 246 6.29 6.16 -3.60
C GLU A 246 7.76 6.48 -3.88
N ALA A 247 8.30 6.00 -4.99
CA ALA A 247 9.66 6.31 -5.42
C ALA A 247 9.89 7.79 -5.73
N ARG A 248 8.91 8.46 -6.36
CA ARG A 248 8.98 9.91 -6.62
C ARG A 248 8.93 10.73 -5.32
N VAL A 249 8.10 10.32 -4.36
CA VAL A 249 8.04 10.95 -3.03
C VAL A 249 9.37 10.79 -2.27
N ASP A 250 9.96 9.60 -2.27
CA ASP A 250 11.25 9.36 -1.62
C ASP A 250 12.37 10.20 -2.22
N LYS A 251 12.48 10.19 -3.55
CA LYS A 251 13.46 10.99 -4.28
C LYS A 251 13.31 12.48 -3.97
N PHE A 252 12.07 12.98 -4.00
CA PHE A 252 11.78 14.37 -3.69
C PHE A 252 12.16 14.76 -2.25
N LEU A 253 11.79 13.95 -1.26
CA LEU A 253 12.13 14.20 0.15
C LEU A 253 13.64 14.18 0.38
N HIS A 254 14.35 13.30 -0.32
CA HIS A 254 15.81 13.25 -0.27
C HIS A 254 16.45 14.51 -0.88
N GLU A 255 16.00 14.94 -2.06
CA GLU A 255 16.47 16.18 -2.71
C GLU A 255 16.17 17.44 -1.88
N HIS A 256 15.10 17.40 -1.07
CA HIS A 256 14.66 18.51 -0.23
C HIS A 256 14.89 18.27 1.27
N GLN A 257 15.89 17.45 1.63
CA GLN A 257 16.16 17.09 3.03
C GLN A 257 16.40 18.30 3.94
N ALA A 258 16.94 19.41 3.39
CA ALA A 258 17.13 20.65 4.16
C ALA A 258 15.80 21.36 4.51
N THR A 259 14.75 21.13 3.72
CA THR A 259 13.41 21.71 3.90
C THR A 259 12.50 20.75 4.66
N ALA A 260 12.67 19.44 4.49
CA ALA A 260 11.95 18.40 5.18
C ALA A 260 12.46 18.27 6.63
N ASP A 261 11.66 18.71 7.59
CA ASP A 261 12.03 18.63 8.99
C ASP A 261 12.09 17.17 9.50
N ALA A 262 13.03 16.94 10.41
CA ALA A 262 13.14 15.75 11.26
C ALA A 262 13.23 14.38 10.56
N ASN A 263 13.99 14.25 9.45
CA ASN A 263 14.46 12.91 9.06
C ASN A 263 15.51 12.43 10.07
N THR A 264 15.07 11.63 11.03
CA THR A 264 15.93 11.06 12.08
C THR A 264 16.63 9.77 11.66
N THR A 265 16.57 9.41 10.38
CA THR A 265 17.22 8.20 9.85
C THR A 265 18.74 8.41 9.77
N PRO A 266 19.55 7.51 10.36
CA PRO A 266 21.00 7.54 10.22
C PRO A 266 21.45 7.39 8.76
N ALA A 267 22.54 8.07 8.38
CA ALA A 267 23.03 8.10 6.99
C ALA A 267 23.45 6.72 6.46
N ASP A 268 24.03 5.88 7.31
CA ASP A 268 24.40 4.49 6.98
C ASP A 268 23.17 3.62 6.66
N VAL A 269 22.06 3.82 7.37
CA VAL A 269 20.79 3.14 7.08
C VAL A 269 20.19 3.63 5.76
N LEU A 270 20.30 4.94 5.48
CA LEU A 270 19.82 5.51 4.23
C LEU A 270 20.59 4.96 3.02
N GLU A 271 21.91 4.85 3.11
CA GLU A 271 22.75 4.23 2.08
C GLU A 271 22.36 2.77 1.83
N LEU A 272 22.13 2.00 2.90
CA LEU A 272 21.66 0.61 2.79
C LEU A 272 20.29 0.54 2.11
N LEU A 273 19.33 1.37 2.53
CA LEU A 273 18.01 1.44 1.91
C LEU A 273 18.09 1.74 0.42
N GLN A 274 18.87 2.74 0.02
CA GLN A 274 19.04 3.11 -1.39
C GLN A 274 19.71 1.99 -2.21
N SER A 275 20.60 1.23 -1.59
CA SER A 275 21.26 0.09 -2.24
C SER A 275 20.30 -1.09 -2.45
N GLU A 276 19.42 -1.36 -1.48
CA GLU A 276 18.51 -2.52 -1.48
C GLU A 276 17.18 -2.25 -2.19
N LEU A 277 16.65 -1.03 -2.10
CA LEU A 277 15.39 -0.61 -2.72
C LEU A 277 15.66 0.27 -3.94
N GLN A 278 15.97 -0.39 -5.06
CA GLN A 278 16.15 0.28 -6.35
C GLN A 278 14.84 0.24 -7.14
N VAL A 279 14.21 1.39 -7.30
CA VAL A 279 13.01 1.55 -8.13
C VAL A 279 13.37 2.41 -9.34
N GLU A 280 13.25 1.84 -10.53
CA GLU A 280 13.39 2.58 -11.77
C GLU A 280 12.17 3.49 -11.97
N GLU A 281 12.41 4.76 -12.27
CA GLU A 281 11.35 5.71 -12.61
C GLU A 281 10.83 5.41 -14.02
N LEU A 282 9.56 5.01 -14.11
CA LEU A 282 8.92 4.62 -15.35
C LEU A 282 7.90 5.68 -15.77
N SER A 283 7.88 5.97 -17.06
CA SER A 283 6.75 6.69 -17.68
C SER A 283 5.49 5.83 -17.63
N LEU A 284 4.33 6.48 -17.70
CA LEU A 284 3.03 5.78 -17.74
C LEU A 284 2.95 4.77 -18.89
N HIS A 285 3.55 5.06 -20.04
CA HIS A 285 3.67 4.11 -21.16
C HIS A 285 4.47 2.85 -20.81
N GLN A 286 5.61 3.02 -20.13
CA GLN A 286 6.42 1.88 -19.69
C GLN A 286 5.71 1.06 -18.62
N VAL A 287 4.95 1.70 -17.73
CA VAL A 287 4.09 1.01 -16.76
C VAL A 287 3.07 0.10 -17.47
N PHE A 288 2.35 0.60 -18.47
CA PHE A 288 1.43 -0.25 -19.23
C PHE A 288 2.12 -1.38 -19.99
N SER A 289 3.33 -1.14 -20.51
CA SER A 289 4.14 -2.18 -21.15
C SER A 289 4.50 -3.29 -20.15
N ALA A 290 4.91 -2.93 -18.94
CA ALA A 290 5.24 -3.86 -17.87
C ALA A 290 4.00 -4.67 -17.43
N VAL A 291 2.86 -3.99 -17.22
CA VAL A 291 1.58 -4.66 -16.89
C VAL A 291 1.19 -5.64 -17.98
N LYS A 292 1.28 -5.25 -19.26
CA LYS A 292 0.97 -6.12 -20.40
C LYS A 292 1.87 -7.35 -20.45
N ALA A 293 3.15 -7.22 -20.12
CA ALA A 293 4.08 -8.35 -20.05
C ALA A 293 3.70 -9.36 -18.95
N LEU A 294 3.14 -8.88 -17.83
CA LEU A 294 2.73 -9.70 -16.68
C LEU A 294 1.34 -10.35 -16.84
N MET A 295 0.56 -9.97 -17.85
CA MET A 295 -0.79 -10.52 -18.08
C MET A 295 -0.79 -11.89 -18.79
N ASP A 296 0.37 -12.52 -19.02
CA ASP A 296 0.52 -13.88 -19.58
C ASP A 296 -0.33 -14.14 -20.84
N GLY A 297 -0.44 -13.14 -21.72
CA GLY A 297 -1.19 -13.25 -22.97
C GLY A 297 -2.71 -13.06 -22.84
N LYS A 298 -3.24 -12.79 -21.65
CA LYS A 298 -4.63 -12.31 -21.49
C LYS A 298 -4.77 -10.97 -22.20
N ARG A 299 -5.81 -10.85 -23.03
CA ARG A 299 -6.13 -9.60 -23.73
C ARG A 299 -6.87 -8.65 -22.80
N GLU A 300 -6.54 -7.37 -22.91
CA GLU A 300 -7.34 -6.29 -22.32
C GLU A 300 -8.77 -6.38 -22.84
N SER A 301 -9.76 -6.12 -21.98
CA SER A 301 -11.13 -5.91 -22.45
C SER A 301 -11.22 -4.65 -23.30
N LEU A 302 -12.31 -4.49 -24.07
CA LEU A 302 -12.57 -3.26 -24.83
C LEU A 302 -12.59 -2.03 -23.89
N TYR A 303 -13.18 -2.19 -22.70
CA TYR A 303 -13.21 -1.13 -21.69
C TYR A 303 -11.82 -0.83 -21.12
N GLN A 304 -11.00 -1.85 -20.80
CA GLN A 304 -9.62 -1.65 -20.34
C GLN A 304 -8.76 -0.97 -21.41
N THR A 305 -8.98 -1.32 -22.69
CA THR A 305 -8.33 -0.64 -23.82
C THR A 305 -8.70 0.83 -23.85
N CYS A 306 -10.00 1.17 -23.78
CA CYS A 306 -10.46 2.56 -23.70
C CYS A 306 -9.88 3.29 -22.48
N GLN A 307 -9.91 2.66 -21.30
CA GLN A 307 -9.37 3.23 -20.06
C GLN A 307 -7.88 3.53 -20.21
N ARG A 308 -7.08 2.58 -20.71
CA ARG A 308 -5.65 2.80 -21.00
C ARG A 308 -5.44 4.00 -21.93
N HIS A 309 -6.24 4.13 -23.00
CA HIS A 309 -6.14 5.27 -23.90
C HIS A 309 -6.53 6.59 -23.24
N LEU A 310 -7.55 6.60 -22.37
CA LEU A 310 -7.92 7.79 -21.58
C LEU A 310 -6.78 8.20 -20.64
N MET A 311 -6.18 7.25 -19.92
CA MET A 311 -5.07 7.50 -19.01
C MET A 311 -3.83 8.05 -19.72
N LEU A 312 -3.58 7.61 -20.96
CA LEU A 312 -2.49 8.11 -21.80
C LEU A 312 -2.82 9.42 -22.54
N GLY A 313 -4.02 9.96 -22.40
CA GLY A 313 -4.47 11.15 -23.14
C GLY A 313 -4.71 10.91 -24.64
N HIS A 314 -4.75 9.65 -25.08
CA HIS A 314 -4.88 9.24 -26.48
C HIS A 314 -6.35 9.18 -26.94
N ILE A 315 -7.12 10.25 -26.72
CA ILE A 315 -8.58 10.28 -26.99
C ILE A 315 -8.90 10.00 -28.47
N ARG A 316 -8.09 10.52 -29.40
CA ARG A 316 -8.29 10.29 -30.84
C ARG A 316 -8.14 8.81 -31.24
N ALA A 317 -7.24 8.08 -30.56
CA ALA A 317 -7.05 6.66 -30.81
C ALA A 317 -8.30 5.85 -30.45
N ILE A 318 -9.00 6.23 -29.37
CA ILE A 318 -10.27 5.59 -28.97
C ILE A 318 -11.30 5.69 -30.11
N MET A 319 -11.43 6.87 -30.72
CA MET A 319 -12.39 7.06 -31.82
C MET A 319 -12.01 6.23 -33.05
N GLN A 320 -10.73 6.15 -33.39
CA GLN A 320 -10.25 5.36 -34.52
C GLN A 320 -10.44 3.86 -34.30
N ASP A 321 -10.10 3.36 -33.12
CA ASP A 321 -10.24 1.94 -32.78
C ASP A 321 -11.72 1.54 -32.71
N SER A 322 -12.60 2.44 -32.22
CA SER A 322 -14.04 2.19 -32.17
C SER A 322 -14.68 2.04 -33.56
N LEU A 323 -14.12 2.67 -34.59
CA LEU A 323 -14.59 2.49 -35.97
C LEU A 323 -14.28 1.08 -36.48
N GLN A 324 -13.13 0.50 -36.09
CA GLN A 324 -12.76 -0.87 -36.43
C GLN A 324 -13.58 -1.92 -35.67
N TRP A 325 -14.25 -1.56 -34.56
CA TRP A 325 -15.12 -2.47 -33.82
C TRP A 325 -16.52 -2.59 -34.41
N LEU A 326 -16.88 -1.68 -35.32
CA LEU A 326 -18.17 -1.68 -36.03
C LEU A 326 -18.12 -2.48 -37.33
N ASP A 327 -16.93 -2.74 -37.86
CA ASP A 327 -16.66 -3.57 -39.04
C ASP A 327 -16.50 -5.06 -38.66
#